data_AF-A0A1H7HBG9-F1
#
_entry.id   AF-A0A1H7HBG9-F1
#
_cell.length_a   1.000
_cell.length_b   1.000
_cell.length_c   1.000
_cell.angle_alpha   90.00
_cell.angle_beta   90.00
_cell.angle_gamma   90.00
#
_symmetry.space_group_name_H-M   'P 1'
#
loop_
_entity.id
_entity.type
_entity.pdbx_description
1 polymer ?
#
loop_
_entity_poly.entity_id
_entity_poly.type
_entity_poly.pdbx_seq_one_letter_code
_entity_poly.pdbx_strand_id
1 'polypeptide(L)'
;MRSRLTRSAVTASLSVVALLGSVSSAGAAGGGFGPPPSGSIAVQPLAHPCMTGMPQDLCQNIGTTEGWYEGHTVRFLYTQNYYCDPSVSAGSSNGCEVGAKYKHVPPGTTSDAFTDPLYIPVPLFAPAPGHLQCPAGPCVDHPMTIDLTRIAGALGVPASKLKNVPLPGHDHLIADRNFNRPEWWPVYVIGVTNPCSFQKIEQAKSFAEAQKLAKDPKNGVTAPIPTNVFLWFQTLQGSLD
;
A
#
# COMPACT_ATOMS: atom_id res chain seq x y z
N MET A 1 72.91 -59.41 11.10
CA MET A 1 72.65 -60.17 9.86
C MET A 1 71.27 -59.77 9.33
N ARG A 2 71.22 -59.22 8.10
CA ARG A 2 70.07 -59.09 7.15
C ARG A 2 68.79 -58.43 7.68
N SER A 3 68.53 -57.14 7.43
CA SER A 3 68.03 -56.53 6.17
C SER A 3 66.79 -57.19 5.58
N ARG A 4 65.67 -56.44 5.55
CA ARG A 4 64.82 -56.25 4.35
C ARG A 4 63.92 -55.02 4.52
N LEU A 5 64.25 -54.00 3.72
CA LEU A 5 63.36 -52.95 3.25
C LEU A 5 62.33 -53.54 2.27
N THR A 6 61.10 -53.03 2.29
CA THR A 6 60.27 -52.88 1.08
C THR A 6 59.47 -51.58 1.16
N ARG A 7 59.59 -50.79 0.09
CA ARG A 7 58.91 -49.51 -0.19
C ARG A 7 57.60 -49.76 -0.96
N SER A 8 56.82 -48.67 -1.04
CA SER A 8 55.76 -48.34 -2.02
C SER A 8 54.33 -48.70 -1.57
N ALA A 9 53.29 -47.88 -1.76
CA ALA A 9 53.13 -46.75 -2.68
C ALA A 9 52.18 -45.67 -2.11
N VAL A 10 52.35 -44.48 -2.67
CA VAL A 10 51.56 -43.25 -2.54
C VAL A 10 50.12 -43.46 -3.01
N THR A 11 49.14 -42.98 -2.23
CA THR A 11 47.93 -42.35 -2.77
C THR A 11 47.56 -41.18 -1.87
N ALA A 12 47.68 -39.98 -2.43
CA ALA A 12 47.14 -38.76 -1.86
C ALA A 12 45.63 -38.75 -2.10
N SER A 13 44.85 -38.45 -1.07
CA SER A 13 43.47 -38.01 -1.23
C SER A 13 43.26 -36.87 -0.24
N LEU A 14 43.33 -35.65 -0.77
CA LEU A 14 42.87 -34.46 -0.08
C LEU A 14 41.37 -34.61 0.18
N SER A 15 40.97 -34.50 1.44
CA SER A 15 39.60 -34.14 1.79
C SER A 15 39.71 -33.05 2.85
N VAL A 16 39.65 -31.82 2.35
CA VAL A 16 39.42 -30.61 3.14
C VAL A 16 37.94 -30.62 3.51
N VAL A 17 37.61 -30.78 4.80
CA VAL A 17 36.41 -30.16 5.36
C VAL A 17 36.73 -29.69 6.77
N ALA A 18 36.56 -28.39 6.97
CA ALA A 18 36.90 -27.63 8.15
C ALA A 18 36.10 -28.04 9.40
N LEU A 19 36.78 -27.99 10.55
CA LEU A 19 36.21 -28.04 11.88
C LEU A 19 35.84 -26.62 12.34
N LEU A 20 34.66 -26.53 12.96
CA LEU A 20 34.25 -25.60 14.02
C LEU A 20 33.81 -24.18 13.64
N GLY A 21 32.59 -23.85 14.05
CA GLY A 21 32.08 -22.48 14.09
C GLY A 21 30.61 -22.42 14.52
N SER A 22 30.38 -22.59 15.81
CA SER A 22 29.24 -22.09 16.61
C SER A 22 28.03 -21.49 15.89
N VAL A 23 26.86 -22.11 16.11
CA VAL A 23 25.55 -21.45 16.02
C VAL A 23 25.49 -20.31 17.04
N SER A 24 25.70 -19.09 16.57
CA SER A 24 25.40 -17.86 17.30
C SER A 24 24.09 -17.28 16.76
N SER A 25 23.02 -17.53 17.49
CA SER A 25 21.78 -16.78 17.39
C SER A 25 21.99 -15.37 17.95
N ALA A 26 22.06 -14.37 17.07
CA ALA A 26 21.86 -12.95 17.41
C ALA A 26 21.57 -12.13 16.15
N GLY A 27 20.39 -11.52 16.08
CA GLY A 27 20.06 -10.53 15.04
C GLY A 27 18.59 -10.57 14.58
N ALA A 28 17.65 -10.39 15.50
CA ALA A 28 16.30 -9.97 15.13
C ALA A 28 16.37 -8.55 14.54
N ALA A 29 15.86 -8.37 13.31
CA ALA A 29 15.47 -7.08 12.77
C ALA A 29 14.35 -7.29 11.74
N GLY A 30 13.10 -7.05 12.16
CA GLY A 30 12.00 -6.65 11.29
C GLY A 30 11.51 -7.66 10.27
N GLY A 31 11.00 -8.82 10.71
CA GLY A 31 10.18 -9.69 9.87
C GLY A 31 8.79 -9.09 9.63
N GLY A 32 8.70 -8.08 8.76
CA GLY A 32 7.45 -7.78 8.07
C GLY A 32 7.12 -8.92 7.12
N PHE A 33 5.84 -9.21 6.91
CA PHE A 33 5.43 -10.28 6.00
C PHE A 33 5.70 -9.84 4.56
N GLY A 34 6.83 -10.29 4.04
CA GLY A 34 7.40 -9.99 2.73
C GLY A 34 8.53 -10.98 2.44
N PRO A 35 8.82 -11.35 1.17
CA PRO A 35 10.09 -12.02 0.90
C PRO A 35 11.23 -11.17 1.49
N PRO A 36 12.27 -11.80 2.06
CA PRO A 36 13.44 -11.06 2.52
C PRO A 36 13.95 -10.16 1.39
N PRO A 37 14.54 -8.98 1.69
CA PRO A 37 15.04 -8.05 0.68
C PRO A 37 16.19 -8.69 -0.11
N SER A 38 15.85 -9.53 -1.07
CA SER A 38 16.76 -10.16 -2.01
C SER A 38 16.17 -10.00 -3.41
N GLY A 39 16.37 -8.82 -3.99
CA GLY A 39 16.09 -8.58 -5.41
C GLY A 39 15.33 -7.29 -5.73
N SER A 40 15.64 -6.73 -6.88
CA SER A 40 15.13 -5.46 -7.43
C SER A 40 13.77 -5.60 -8.15
N ILE A 41 12.95 -6.60 -7.81
CA ILE A 41 11.87 -7.07 -8.69
C ILE A 41 10.51 -7.02 -8.00
N ALA A 42 9.50 -6.55 -8.75
CA ALA A 42 8.09 -6.65 -8.37
C ALA A 42 7.72 -8.13 -8.12
N VAL A 43 7.01 -8.39 -7.01
CA VAL A 43 6.59 -9.75 -6.66
C VAL A 43 5.56 -10.23 -7.68
N GLN A 44 5.71 -11.45 -8.20
CA GLN A 44 4.72 -12.06 -9.11
C GLN A 44 3.62 -12.74 -8.29
N PRO A 45 2.44 -12.13 -8.10
CA PRO A 45 1.49 -12.60 -7.10
C PRO A 45 0.84 -13.93 -7.49
N LEU A 46 0.75 -14.21 -8.79
CA LEU A 46 0.31 -15.51 -9.32
C LEU A 46 1.31 -16.65 -9.07
N ALA A 47 2.57 -16.33 -8.76
CA ALA A 47 3.62 -17.31 -8.53
C ALA A 47 3.88 -17.58 -7.03
N HIS A 48 3.21 -16.86 -6.12
CA HIS A 48 3.46 -16.92 -4.68
C HIS A 48 2.15 -17.09 -3.88
N PRO A 49 2.14 -17.89 -2.79
CA PRO A 49 0.96 -18.02 -1.91
C PRO A 49 0.66 -16.71 -1.16
N CYS A 50 -0.57 -16.56 -0.67
CA CYS A 50 -1.00 -15.34 0.04
C CYS A 50 -0.05 -14.99 1.19
N MET A 51 0.48 -13.78 1.15
CA MET A 51 1.52 -13.34 2.09
C MET A 51 0.96 -12.94 3.47
N THR A 52 -0.35 -12.74 3.59
CA THR A 52 -1.03 -12.30 4.82
C THR A 52 -1.78 -13.43 5.56
N GLY A 53 -1.72 -14.67 5.07
CA GLY A 53 -2.43 -15.81 5.66
C GLY A 53 -3.92 -15.88 5.35
N MET A 54 -4.43 -15.03 4.45
CA MET A 54 -5.80 -15.12 3.94
C MET A 54 -6.02 -16.36 3.03
N PRO A 55 -7.27 -16.85 2.91
CA PRO A 55 -7.63 -17.87 1.92
C PRO A 55 -7.20 -17.50 0.49
N GLN A 56 -6.76 -18.50 -0.27
CA GLN A 56 -6.12 -18.29 -1.58
C GLN A 56 -7.05 -17.75 -2.66
N ASP A 57 -8.32 -18.10 -2.57
CA ASP A 57 -9.41 -17.58 -3.39
C ASP A 57 -9.72 -16.08 -3.14
N LEU A 58 -9.35 -15.55 -1.96
CA LEU A 58 -9.52 -14.14 -1.61
C LEU A 58 -8.29 -13.28 -1.96
N CYS A 59 -7.09 -13.86 -2.02
CA CYS A 59 -5.84 -13.17 -2.38
C CYS A 59 -5.42 -13.35 -3.86
N GLN A 60 -6.21 -14.08 -4.65
CA GLN A 60 -6.04 -14.14 -6.10
C GLN A 60 -7.02 -13.22 -6.84
N ASN A 61 -7.72 -12.33 -6.12
CA ASN A 61 -8.40 -11.21 -6.74
C ASN A 61 -7.34 -10.24 -7.24
N ILE A 62 -7.05 -10.33 -8.54
CA ILE A 62 -6.04 -9.52 -9.19
C ILE A 62 -6.73 -8.48 -10.03
N GLY A 63 -6.41 -7.23 -9.75
CA GLY A 63 -6.75 -6.14 -10.66
C GLY A 63 -5.74 -5.02 -10.57
N THR A 64 -5.93 -4.02 -11.41
CA THR A 64 -5.02 -2.89 -11.47
C THR A 64 -5.79 -1.59 -11.53
N THR A 65 -5.24 -0.56 -10.89
CA THR A 65 -5.59 0.84 -11.19
C THR A 65 -4.35 1.54 -11.71
N GLU A 66 -4.59 2.69 -12.32
CA GLU A 66 -3.55 3.70 -12.42
C GLU A 66 -3.36 4.40 -11.06
N GLY A 67 -2.24 5.09 -10.95
CA GLY A 67 -1.89 5.96 -9.84
C GLY A 67 -0.83 6.95 -10.27
N TRP A 68 -0.55 7.94 -9.42
CA TRP A 68 0.42 8.98 -9.70
C TRP A 68 1.58 8.96 -8.72
N TYR A 69 2.79 9.09 -9.27
CA TYR A 69 4.04 9.14 -8.51
C TYR A 69 5.03 10.05 -9.23
N GLU A 70 5.55 11.07 -8.53
CA GLU A 70 6.60 11.98 -9.01
C GLU A 70 6.39 12.55 -10.43
N GLY A 71 5.15 12.93 -10.78
CA GLY A 71 4.86 13.51 -12.10
C GLY A 71 4.49 12.49 -13.17
N HIS A 72 4.49 11.20 -12.84
CA HIS A 72 4.23 10.11 -13.77
C HIS A 72 2.95 9.34 -13.42
N THR A 73 2.28 8.83 -14.45
CA THR A 73 1.29 7.75 -14.28
C THR A 73 2.03 6.43 -14.10
N VAL A 74 1.70 5.70 -13.04
CA VAL A 74 2.20 4.36 -12.74
C VAL A 74 1.02 3.38 -12.60
N ARG A 75 1.31 2.08 -12.58
CA ARG A 75 0.28 1.04 -12.38
C ARG A 75 0.38 0.45 -10.98
N PHE A 76 -0.76 0.34 -10.31
CA PHE A 76 -0.87 -0.39 -9.05
C PHE A 76 -1.44 -1.78 -9.33
N LEU A 77 -0.84 -2.81 -8.75
CA LEU A 77 -1.31 -4.18 -8.82
C LEU A 77 -1.85 -4.58 -7.45
N TYR A 78 -3.16 -4.80 -7.40
CA TYR A 78 -3.89 -5.27 -6.24
C TYR A 78 -3.93 -6.79 -6.27
N THR A 79 -3.76 -7.37 -5.09
CA THR A 79 -3.68 -8.82 -4.91
C THR A 79 -4.39 -9.27 -3.64
N GLN A 80 -4.97 -8.33 -2.90
CA GLN A 80 -5.66 -8.59 -1.65
C GLN A 80 -6.69 -7.49 -1.46
N ASN A 81 -7.80 -7.87 -0.86
CA ASN A 81 -8.87 -6.94 -0.54
C ASN A 81 -8.41 -5.88 0.49
N TYR A 82 -9.11 -4.75 0.55
CA TYR A 82 -8.88 -3.71 1.56
C TYR A 82 -9.03 -4.24 2.99
N TYR A 83 -8.45 -3.49 3.93
CA TYR A 83 -8.63 -3.69 5.37
C TYR A 83 -9.11 -2.40 6.03
N CYS A 84 -10.06 -2.52 6.95
CA CYS A 84 -10.50 -1.41 7.79
C CYS A 84 -10.29 -1.80 9.25
N ASP A 85 -9.57 -0.97 10.00
CA ASP A 85 -9.27 -1.26 11.41
C ASP A 85 -10.57 -1.29 12.23
N PRO A 86 -10.97 -2.46 12.76
CA PRO A 86 -12.25 -2.64 13.44
C PRO A 86 -12.28 -1.99 14.83
N SER A 87 -11.14 -1.53 15.36
CA SER A 87 -11.09 -0.79 16.63
C SER A 87 -11.54 0.67 16.50
N VAL A 88 -11.74 1.13 15.27
CA VAL A 88 -12.34 2.43 14.93
C VAL A 88 -13.82 2.23 14.64
N SER A 89 -14.67 2.91 15.41
CA SER A 89 -16.12 2.85 15.21
C SER A 89 -16.50 3.55 13.90
N ALA A 90 -17.19 2.83 13.03
CA ALA A 90 -17.76 3.30 11.77
C ALA A 90 -19.24 2.91 11.68
N GLY A 91 -20.04 3.75 11.02
CA GLY A 91 -21.45 3.52 10.71
C GLY A 91 -21.71 2.81 9.38
N SER A 92 -20.66 2.55 8.61
CA SER A 92 -20.72 1.82 7.34
C SER A 92 -20.85 0.32 7.59
N SER A 93 -21.46 -0.40 6.64
CA SER A 93 -21.66 -1.85 6.78
C SER A 93 -20.38 -2.67 6.73
N ASN A 94 -19.28 -2.10 6.21
CA ASN A 94 -17.98 -2.74 6.09
C ASN A 94 -16.97 -2.25 7.15
N GLY A 95 -17.36 -1.37 8.07
CA GLY A 95 -16.49 -0.87 9.14
C GLY A 95 -15.48 0.19 8.69
N CYS A 96 -15.56 0.69 7.46
CA CYS A 96 -14.63 1.68 6.91
C CYS A 96 -15.15 3.11 7.09
N GLU A 97 -14.28 4.04 7.48
CA GLU A 97 -14.63 5.44 7.72
C GLU A 97 -13.54 6.43 7.34
N VAL A 98 -13.97 7.69 7.15
CA VAL A 98 -13.09 8.85 6.97
C VAL A 98 -13.27 9.81 8.14
N GLY A 99 -12.15 10.22 8.74
CA GLY A 99 -12.09 11.22 9.79
C GLY A 99 -11.40 10.77 11.08
N ALA A 100 -11.19 9.47 11.31
CA ALA A 100 -10.31 8.99 12.37
C ALA A 100 -9.16 8.14 11.83
N LYS A 101 -7.98 8.29 12.47
CA LYS A 101 -6.82 7.43 12.20
C LYS A 101 -7.06 6.04 12.79
N TYR A 102 -6.62 5.01 12.08
CA TYR A 102 -6.47 3.66 12.63
C TYR A 102 -5.66 3.65 13.94
N LYS A 103 -5.93 2.67 14.78
CA LYS A 103 -5.19 2.35 16.02
C LYS A 103 -4.31 1.10 15.85
N HIS A 104 -4.68 0.21 14.93
CA HIS A 104 -3.96 -1.01 14.62
C HIS A 104 -3.69 -1.10 13.13
N VAL A 105 -2.46 -1.51 12.79
CA VAL A 105 -2.11 -1.89 11.42
C VAL A 105 -2.75 -3.24 11.05
N PRO A 106 -2.92 -3.53 9.75
CA PRO A 106 -3.50 -4.79 9.31
C PRO A 106 -2.67 -6.02 9.74
N PRO A 107 -3.28 -7.21 9.78
CA PRO A 107 -2.56 -8.45 10.03
C PRO A 107 -1.37 -8.62 9.06
N GLY A 108 -0.23 -9.06 9.60
CA GLY A 108 1.00 -9.21 8.83
C GLY A 108 1.89 -7.95 8.80
N THR A 109 1.46 -6.84 9.38
CA THR A 109 2.30 -5.65 9.58
C THR A 109 2.69 -5.52 11.04
N THR A 110 3.99 -5.33 11.31
CA THR A 110 4.52 -5.25 12.69
C THR A 110 4.36 -3.86 13.31
N SER A 111 4.38 -2.80 12.51
CA SER A 111 4.13 -1.41 12.92
C SER A 111 3.84 -0.51 11.73
N ASP A 112 3.29 0.68 11.99
CA ASP A 112 3.02 1.73 10.98
C ASP A 112 4.30 2.23 10.27
N ALA A 113 5.46 2.11 10.91
CA ALA A 113 6.76 2.42 10.29
C ALA A 113 7.11 1.54 9.08
N PHE A 114 6.36 0.47 8.82
CA PHE A 114 6.51 -0.40 7.64
C PHE A 114 5.35 -0.21 6.66
N THR A 115 4.76 0.98 6.66
CA THR A 115 3.68 1.33 5.74
C THR A 115 3.94 2.70 5.13
N ASP A 116 3.74 2.81 3.82
CA ASP A 116 3.79 4.07 3.09
C ASP A 116 2.37 4.59 2.78
N PRO A 117 2.10 5.90 2.88
CA PRO A 117 0.76 6.43 2.73
C PRO A 117 0.30 6.47 1.28
N LEU A 118 -0.96 6.10 1.07
CA LEU A 118 -1.72 6.41 -0.13
C LEU A 118 -2.58 7.65 0.12
N TYR A 119 -2.46 8.64 -0.75
CA TYR A 119 -3.29 9.84 -0.74
C TYR A 119 -4.33 9.77 -1.85
N ILE A 120 -5.58 10.09 -1.54
CA ILE A 120 -6.67 10.06 -2.51
C ILE A 120 -7.32 11.44 -2.68
N PRO A 121 -7.01 12.19 -3.76
CA PRO A 121 -7.76 13.37 -4.13
C PRO A 121 -9.22 13.00 -4.46
N VAL A 122 -10.15 13.58 -3.71
CA VAL A 122 -11.59 13.40 -3.91
C VAL A 122 -12.17 14.72 -4.43
N PRO A 123 -12.71 14.78 -5.66
CA PRO A 123 -13.41 15.97 -6.16
C PRO A 123 -14.75 16.13 -5.44
N LEU A 124 -14.87 17.19 -4.65
CA LEU A 124 -16.05 17.60 -3.88
C LEU A 124 -16.77 18.78 -4.56
N PHE A 125 -16.89 18.73 -5.88
CA PHE A 125 -17.57 19.73 -6.71
C PHE A 125 -18.40 19.05 -7.80
N ALA A 126 -19.35 19.79 -8.38
CA ALA A 126 -20.22 19.30 -9.44
C ALA A 126 -20.05 20.15 -10.73
N PRO A 127 -20.01 19.52 -11.92
CA PRO A 127 -19.90 18.06 -12.11
C PRO A 127 -18.51 17.55 -11.68
N ALA A 128 -18.46 16.35 -11.12
CA ALA A 128 -17.20 15.67 -10.85
C ALA A 128 -16.56 15.23 -12.19
N PRO A 129 -15.22 15.12 -12.26
CA PRO A 129 -14.53 14.59 -13.44
C PRO A 129 -15.00 13.17 -13.79
N GLY A 130 -15.17 12.90 -15.08
CA GLY A 130 -15.64 11.60 -15.58
C GLY A 130 -14.53 10.58 -15.82
N HIS A 131 -13.27 10.94 -15.56
CA HIS A 131 -12.07 10.18 -15.93
C HIS A 131 -11.19 9.81 -14.72
N LEU A 132 -11.78 9.77 -13.52
CA LEU A 132 -11.08 9.39 -12.29
C LEU A 132 -10.57 7.95 -12.36
N GLN A 133 -9.41 7.69 -11.75
CA GLN A 133 -8.80 6.36 -11.69
C GLN A 133 -9.70 5.34 -10.98
N CYS A 134 -10.37 5.77 -9.91
CA CYS A 134 -11.48 5.05 -9.30
C CYS A 134 -12.76 5.89 -9.44
N PRO A 135 -13.79 5.40 -10.17
CA PRO A 135 -15.09 6.06 -10.20
C PRO A 135 -15.81 5.90 -8.85
N ALA A 136 -16.88 6.67 -8.66
CA ALA A 136 -17.73 6.48 -7.48
C ALA A 136 -18.37 5.08 -7.49
N GLY A 137 -18.29 4.38 -6.35
CA GLY A 137 -18.77 3.00 -6.21
C GLY A 137 -17.68 1.94 -6.47
N PRO A 138 -17.91 0.94 -7.35
CA PRO A 138 -16.98 -0.16 -7.54
C PRO A 138 -15.61 0.28 -8.08
N CYS A 139 -14.55 -0.03 -7.32
CA CYS A 139 -13.16 -0.01 -7.76
C CYS A 139 -12.46 -1.29 -7.23
N VAL A 140 -11.40 -1.75 -7.90
CA VAL A 140 -10.70 -3.00 -7.55
C VAL A 140 -10.24 -2.99 -6.10
N ASP A 141 -10.62 -4.01 -5.32
CA ASP A 141 -10.21 -4.19 -3.92
C ASP A 141 -10.44 -2.96 -3.02
N HIS A 142 -11.44 -2.14 -3.35
CA HIS A 142 -11.87 -1.00 -2.54
C HIS A 142 -13.14 -1.30 -1.74
N PRO A 143 -13.37 -0.59 -0.62
CA PRO A 143 -14.66 -0.62 0.06
C PRO A 143 -15.75 -0.05 -0.86
N MET A 144 -16.85 -0.77 -1.02
CA MET A 144 -17.99 -0.31 -1.85
C MET A 144 -18.75 0.87 -1.21
N THR A 145 -18.69 0.95 0.12
CA THR A 145 -19.32 2.02 0.91
C THR A 145 -18.36 2.54 1.97
N ILE A 146 -18.63 3.76 2.46
CA ILE A 146 -17.79 4.43 3.46
C ILE A 146 -18.66 5.25 4.42
N ASP A 147 -18.20 5.40 5.66
CA ASP A 147 -18.78 6.32 6.63
C ASP A 147 -18.06 7.66 6.58
N LEU A 148 -18.80 8.74 6.28
CA LEU A 148 -18.30 10.12 6.25
C LEU A 148 -18.87 10.98 7.39
N THR A 149 -19.53 10.37 8.38
CA THR A 149 -20.21 11.10 9.46
C THR A 149 -19.29 12.03 10.24
N ARG A 150 -18.01 11.67 10.45
CA ARG A 150 -17.05 12.51 11.18
C ARG A 150 -16.70 13.79 10.45
N ILE A 151 -16.78 13.79 9.12
CA ILE A 151 -16.50 14.96 8.28
C ILE A 151 -17.78 15.67 7.81
N ALA A 152 -18.95 15.26 8.32
CA ALA A 152 -20.26 15.81 7.95
C ALA A 152 -20.31 17.35 8.02
N GLY A 153 -19.74 17.94 9.08
CA GLY A 153 -19.68 19.39 9.24
C GLY A 153 -18.87 20.09 8.15
N ALA A 154 -17.77 19.49 7.71
CA ALA A 154 -16.95 20.01 6.61
C ALA A 154 -17.65 19.85 5.26
N LEU A 155 -18.47 18.80 5.09
CA LEU A 155 -19.25 18.55 3.88
C LEU A 155 -20.54 19.38 3.80
N GLY A 156 -20.99 19.98 4.91
CA GLY A 156 -22.28 20.67 4.97
C GLY A 156 -23.49 19.74 4.80
N VAL A 157 -23.32 18.44 5.04
CA VAL A 157 -24.36 17.41 4.88
C VAL A 157 -24.70 16.82 6.25
N PRO A 158 -25.99 16.61 6.59
CA PRO A 158 -26.36 15.96 7.85
C PRO A 158 -25.69 14.58 8.00
N ALA A 159 -25.06 14.32 9.16
CA ALA A 159 -24.38 13.06 9.43
C ALA A 159 -25.29 11.83 9.25
N SER A 160 -26.60 11.95 9.49
CA SER A 160 -27.57 10.88 9.25
C SER A 160 -27.61 10.37 7.80
N LYS A 161 -27.20 11.20 6.83
CA LYS A 161 -27.11 10.84 5.41
C LYS A 161 -25.74 10.28 4.98
N LEU A 162 -24.77 10.25 5.90
CA LEU A 162 -23.36 9.97 5.59
C LEU A 162 -22.83 8.66 6.19
N LYS A 163 -23.66 7.91 6.91
CA LYS A 163 -23.24 6.69 7.63
C LYS A 163 -22.73 5.58 6.72
N ASN A 164 -23.37 5.37 5.57
CA ASN A 164 -23.05 4.28 4.67
C ASN A 164 -23.34 4.72 3.23
N VAL A 165 -22.48 5.60 2.71
CA VAL A 165 -22.61 6.15 1.36
C VAL A 165 -21.74 5.37 0.38
N PRO A 166 -22.06 5.37 -0.93
CA PRO A 166 -21.14 4.87 -1.93
C PRO A 166 -19.78 5.55 -1.80
N LEU A 167 -18.70 4.79 -2.01
CA LEU A 167 -17.35 5.34 -2.01
C LEU A 167 -17.27 6.48 -3.06
N PRO A 168 -16.86 7.71 -2.67
CA PRO A 168 -16.67 8.80 -3.63
C PRO A 168 -15.60 8.44 -4.66
N GLY A 169 -15.78 8.89 -5.91
CA GLY A 169 -14.73 8.75 -6.92
C GLY A 169 -13.48 9.53 -6.53
N HIS A 170 -12.31 9.03 -6.90
CA HIS A 170 -11.03 9.61 -6.52
C HIS A 170 -9.88 9.12 -7.41
N ASP A 171 -8.77 9.83 -7.32
CA ASP A 171 -7.48 9.40 -7.87
C ASP A 171 -6.54 8.94 -6.76
N HIS A 172 -5.41 8.35 -7.15
CA HIS A 172 -4.38 7.85 -6.27
C HIS A 172 -3.08 8.61 -6.43
N LEU A 173 -2.49 9.00 -5.31
CA LEU A 173 -1.19 9.64 -5.19
C LEU A 173 -0.35 8.92 -4.15
N ILE A 174 0.85 8.50 -4.54
CA ILE A 174 1.85 7.96 -3.63
C ILE A 174 3.11 8.84 -3.64
N ALA A 175 3.85 8.82 -2.54
CA ALA A 175 5.11 9.54 -2.38
C ALA A 175 6.32 8.62 -2.28
N ASP A 176 6.10 7.31 -2.19
CA ASP A 176 7.11 6.25 -2.25
C ASP A 176 6.55 5.11 -3.11
N ARG A 177 7.40 4.19 -3.57
CA ARG A 177 7.02 2.98 -4.30
C ARG A 177 7.32 1.69 -3.51
N ASN A 178 7.93 1.81 -2.34
CA ASN A 178 8.51 0.76 -1.52
C ASN A 178 9.28 -0.25 -2.37
N PHE A 179 10.15 0.26 -3.24
CA PHE A 179 10.94 -0.54 -4.17
C PHE A 179 10.09 -1.48 -5.06
N ASN A 180 8.85 -1.13 -5.36
CA ASN A 180 7.86 -1.94 -6.09
C ASN A 180 7.42 -3.21 -5.37
N ARG A 181 7.50 -3.24 -4.03
CA ARG A 181 7.05 -4.37 -3.22
C ARG A 181 5.61 -4.16 -2.75
N PRO A 182 4.86 -5.25 -2.53
CA PRO A 182 3.52 -5.15 -1.99
C PRO A 182 3.57 -4.81 -0.50
N GLU A 183 2.68 -3.94 -0.07
CA GLU A 183 2.48 -3.58 1.33
C GLU A 183 1.04 -3.14 1.59
N TRP A 184 0.73 -2.88 2.86
CA TRP A 184 -0.47 -2.18 3.27
C TRP A 184 -0.26 -0.67 3.26
N TRP A 185 -1.01 0.03 2.43
CA TRP A 185 -0.98 1.49 2.28
C TRP A 185 -2.10 2.13 3.10
N PRO A 186 -1.82 2.82 4.23
CA PRO A 186 -2.82 3.60 4.93
C PRO A 186 -3.35 4.72 4.03
N VAL A 187 -4.68 4.80 3.92
CA VAL A 187 -5.35 5.74 3.04
C VAL A 187 -5.58 7.07 3.75
N TYR A 188 -5.27 8.17 3.08
CA TYR A 188 -5.57 9.52 3.50
C TYR A 188 -6.36 10.25 2.42
N VAL A 189 -7.46 10.87 2.80
CA VAL A 189 -8.31 11.64 1.88
C VAL A 189 -7.78 13.06 1.72
N ILE A 190 -7.70 13.54 0.48
CA ILE A 190 -7.50 14.95 0.16
C ILE A 190 -8.79 15.46 -0.48
N GLY A 191 -9.61 16.18 0.28
CA GLY A 191 -10.82 16.79 -0.25
C GLY A 191 -10.50 17.98 -1.13
N VAL A 192 -11.08 18.05 -2.33
CA VAL A 192 -10.84 19.14 -3.28
C VAL A 192 -12.16 19.75 -3.75
N THR A 193 -12.45 20.98 -3.35
CA THR A 193 -13.69 21.70 -3.74
C THR A 193 -13.49 22.65 -4.92
N ASN A 194 -12.25 22.98 -5.25
CA ASN A 194 -11.93 23.88 -6.37
C ASN A 194 -11.52 23.07 -7.61
N PRO A 195 -12.29 23.12 -8.71
CA PRO A 195 -11.98 22.39 -9.94
C PRO A 195 -10.60 22.73 -10.53
N CYS A 196 -10.18 24.00 -10.45
CA CYS A 196 -8.86 24.40 -10.95
C CYS A 196 -7.71 23.83 -10.12
N SER A 197 -7.91 23.68 -8.80
CA SER A 197 -6.92 23.03 -7.94
C SER A 197 -6.86 21.54 -8.21
N PHE A 198 -8.01 20.88 -8.43
CA PHE A 198 -8.06 19.48 -8.83
C PHE A 198 -7.27 19.26 -10.11
N GLN A 199 -7.55 20.04 -11.15
CA GLN A 199 -6.83 19.96 -12.43
C GLN A 199 -5.31 20.13 -12.27
N LYS A 200 -4.84 21.03 -11.39
CA LYS A 200 -3.40 21.18 -11.10
C LYS A 200 -2.81 19.91 -10.48
N ILE A 201 -3.56 19.24 -9.60
CA ILE A 201 -3.14 17.96 -9.02
C ILE A 201 -3.05 16.89 -10.12
N GLU A 202 -4.06 16.78 -10.98
CA GLU A 202 -4.06 15.81 -12.10
C GLU A 202 -2.92 16.04 -13.08
N GLN A 203 -2.62 17.31 -13.38
CA GLN A 203 -1.52 17.69 -14.27
C GLN A 203 -0.14 17.43 -13.64
N ALA A 204 0.01 17.75 -12.35
CA ALA A 204 1.27 17.60 -11.66
C ALA A 204 1.57 16.16 -11.24
N LYS A 205 0.55 15.29 -11.14
CA LYS A 205 0.64 13.87 -10.75
C LYS A 205 1.58 13.65 -9.56
N SER A 206 1.50 14.54 -8.56
CA SER A 206 2.43 14.53 -7.43
C SER A 206 1.76 15.00 -6.14
N PHE A 207 2.10 14.30 -5.06
CA PHE A 207 1.61 14.65 -3.73
C PHE A 207 2.14 16.04 -3.29
N ALA A 208 3.34 16.42 -3.73
CA ALA A 208 3.93 17.72 -3.45
C ALA A 208 3.04 18.89 -3.94
N GLU A 209 2.41 18.79 -5.12
CA GLU A 209 1.51 19.84 -5.60
C GLU A 209 0.22 19.89 -4.76
N ALA A 210 -0.35 18.74 -4.40
CA ALA A 210 -1.52 18.69 -3.51
C ALA A 210 -1.21 19.33 -2.14
N GLN A 211 -0.05 19.02 -1.55
CA GLN A 211 0.41 19.64 -0.30
C GLN A 211 0.62 21.15 -0.44
N LYS A 212 1.19 21.61 -1.56
CA LYS A 212 1.38 23.03 -1.83
C LYS A 212 0.04 23.76 -1.92
N LEU A 213 -0.94 23.19 -2.62
CA LEU A 213 -2.28 23.77 -2.74
C LEU A 213 -2.99 23.82 -1.38
N ALA A 214 -2.86 22.80 -0.54
CA ALA A 214 -3.47 22.73 0.79
C ALA A 214 -2.99 23.82 1.78
N LYS A 215 -1.87 24.51 1.49
CA LYS A 215 -1.35 25.58 2.36
C LYS A 215 -2.18 26.86 2.34
N ASP A 216 -2.95 27.10 1.27
CA ASP A 216 -3.86 28.25 1.18
C ASP A 216 -5.31 27.75 1.10
N PRO A 217 -6.16 28.04 2.09
CA PRO A 217 -7.56 27.58 2.10
C PRO A 217 -8.36 28.08 0.89
N LYS A 218 -7.94 29.17 0.22
CA LYS A 218 -8.59 29.65 -1.01
C LYS A 218 -8.46 28.66 -2.18
N ASN A 219 -7.48 27.77 -2.14
CA ASN A 219 -7.34 26.73 -3.15
C ASN A 219 -8.38 25.61 -2.99
N GLY A 220 -9.14 25.55 -1.88
CA GLY A 220 -10.14 24.53 -1.66
C GLY A 220 -9.57 23.11 -1.68
N VAL A 221 -8.37 22.92 -1.12
CA VAL A 221 -7.71 21.63 -0.96
C VAL A 221 -7.46 21.41 0.53
N THR A 222 -7.88 20.27 1.07
CA THR A 222 -7.64 19.95 2.49
C THR A 222 -6.21 19.45 2.69
N ALA A 223 -5.70 19.58 3.93
CA ALA A 223 -4.64 18.68 4.36
C ALA A 223 -5.13 17.21 4.33
N PRO A 224 -4.23 16.20 4.32
CA PRO A 224 -4.62 14.80 4.38
C PRO A 224 -5.50 14.48 5.60
N ILE A 225 -6.69 13.96 5.36
CA ILE A 225 -7.66 13.54 6.37
C ILE A 225 -7.45 12.04 6.61
N PRO A 226 -7.23 11.61 7.87
CA PRO A 226 -6.97 10.20 8.14
C PRO A 226 -8.22 9.34 7.94
N THR A 227 -7.98 8.06 7.67
CA THR A 227 -8.99 7.01 7.63
C THR A 227 -8.56 5.83 8.50
N ASN A 228 -9.46 4.88 8.71
CA ASN A 228 -9.11 3.57 9.25
C ASN A 228 -8.82 2.53 8.16
N VAL A 229 -8.70 2.97 6.90
CA VAL A 229 -8.64 2.13 5.71
C VAL A 229 -7.20 1.91 5.26
N PHE A 230 -6.91 0.70 4.82
CA PHE A 230 -5.68 0.31 4.15
C PHE A 230 -6.01 -0.40 2.84
N LEU A 231 -5.22 -0.14 1.80
CA LEU A 231 -5.24 -0.91 0.56
C LEU A 231 -3.97 -1.74 0.44
N TRP A 232 -4.06 -2.90 -0.21
CA TRP A 232 -2.89 -3.73 -0.47
C TRP A 232 -2.55 -3.73 -1.96
N PHE A 233 -1.42 -3.13 -2.30
CA PHE A 233 -0.90 -3.16 -3.65
C PHE A 233 0.62 -3.04 -3.68
N GLN A 234 1.18 -3.39 -4.84
CA GLN A 234 2.53 -3.01 -5.25
C GLN A 234 2.45 -2.08 -6.45
N THR A 235 3.45 -1.23 -6.65
CA THR A 235 3.61 -0.52 -7.92
C THR A 235 4.32 -1.41 -8.95
N LEU A 236 3.87 -1.42 -10.20
CA LEU A 236 4.58 -2.10 -11.29
C LEU A 236 5.68 -1.20 -11.86
N GLN A 237 6.81 -1.80 -12.24
CA GLN A 237 7.95 -1.08 -12.81
C GLN A 237 7.56 -0.25 -14.05
N GLY A 238 8.22 0.89 -14.21
CA GLY A 238 7.98 1.84 -15.31
C GLY A 238 6.93 2.91 -15.00
N SER A 239 6.65 3.74 -16.01
CA SER A 239 5.55 4.69 -16.12
C SER A 239 4.70 4.36 -17.35
N LEU A 240 3.50 4.94 -17.44
CA LEU A 240 2.56 4.74 -18.55
C LEU A 240 2.51 5.94 -19.51
N ASP A 241 3.23 7.03 -19.20
CA ASP A 241 3.27 8.29 -19.95
C ASP A 241 4.60 8.55 -20.66
#